data_AF-F3PYM2-F1
#
_entry.id   AF-F3PYM2-F1
#
_cell.length_a   1.000
_cell.length_b   1.000
_cell.length_c   1.000
_cell.angle_alpha   90.00
_cell.angle_beta   90.00
_cell.angle_gamma   90.00
#
_symmetry.space_group_name_H-M   'P 1'
#
loop_
_entity.id
_entity.type
_entity.pdbx_description
1 polymer ?
#
loop_
_entity_poly.entity_id
_entity_poly.type
_entity_poly.pdbx_seq_one_letter_code
_entity_poly.pdbx_strand_id
1 'polypeptide(L)'
;MKTASTEVKMIMAKTVEYDNIYSAELNMVVAVDSIYQYMSLMNSSPKINDLLLQSVVSNRKMQLQNQINALDEKDFLLYKKLAGNINVFLGVKDSIRLAEKEESIVREDLMRCVKENREISRKLKVGGITYERK
;
A
#
# COMPACT_ATOMS: atom_id res chain seq x y z
N MET A 1 56.39 -9.37 -9.33
CA MET A 1 55.03 -8.87 -9.65
C MET A 1 53.93 -9.95 -9.61
N LYS A 2 54.06 -11.05 -8.84
CA LYS A 2 52.99 -12.06 -8.74
C LYS A 2 51.80 -11.61 -7.86
N THR A 3 52.08 -10.84 -6.80
CA THR A 3 51.07 -10.30 -5.88
C THR A 3 50.06 -9.39 -6.58
N ALA A 4 50.54 -8.45 -7.40
CA ALA A 4 49.69 -7.54 -8.17
C ALA A 4 48.75 -8.27 -9.15
N SER A 5 49.19 -9.38 -9.75
CA SER A 5 48.32 -10.17 -10.65
C SER A 5 47.21 -10.89 -9.89
N THR A 6 47.49 -11.38 -8.68
CA THR A 6 46.49 -12.03 -7.82
C THR A 6 45.46 -11.03 -7.29
N GLU A 7 45.91 -9.84 -6.87
CA GLU A 7 45.04 -8.75 -6.41
C GLU A 7 44.11 -8.27 -7.54
N VAL A 8 44.63 -8.07 -8.74
CA VAL A 8 43.82 -7.70 -9.92
C VAL A 8 42.75 -8.76 -10.22
N LYS A 9 43.08 -10.05 -10.13
CA LYS A 9 42.09 -11.13 -10.30
C LYS A 9 40.99 -11.10 -9.25
N MET A 10 41.33 -10.83 -7.98
CA MET A 10 40.32 -10.68 -6.91
C MET A 10 39.40 -9.49 -7.16
N ILE A 11 39.96 -8.35 -7.58
CA ILE A 11 39.18 -7.15 -7.91
C ILE A 11 38.20 -7.47 -9.04
N MET A 12 38.67 -8.08 -10.14
CA MET A 12 37.81 -8.45 -11.27
C MET A 12 36.68 -9.40 -10.85
N ALA A 13 36.98 -10.39 -10.00
CA ALA A 13 35.95 -11.30 -9.49
C ALA A 13 34.90 -10.57 -8.65
N LYS A 14 35.33 -9.63 -7.80
CA LYS A 14 34.41 -8.81 -7.01
C LYS A 14 33.58 -7.84 -7.85
N THR A 15 34.14 -7.29 -8.93
CA THR A 15 33.38 -6.47 -9.89
C THR A 15 32.27 -7.28 -10.54
N VAL A 16 32.56 -8.50 -10.99
CA VAL A 16 31.53 -9.38 -11.60
C VAL A 16 30.44 -9.76 -10.58
N GLU A 17 30.81 -10.06 -9.34
CA GLU A 17 29.83 -10.31 -8.26
C GLU A 17 28.94 -9.09 -8.02
N TYR A 18 29.54 -7.89 -7.94
CA TYR A 18 28.81 -6.64 -7.77
C TYR A 18 27.84 -6.37 -8.93
N ASP A 19 28.29 -6.50 -10.18
CA ASP A 19 27.46 -6.25 -11.36
C ASP A 19 26.25 -7.20 -11.41
N ASN A 20 26.44 -8.45 -11.01
CA ASN A 20 25.36 -9.44 -10.92
C ASN A 20 24.34 -9.07 -9.83
N ILE A 21 24.80 -8.69 -8.64
CA ILE A 21 23.94 -8.27 -7.53
C ILE A 21 23.16 -7.02 -7.95
N TYR A 22 23.84 -6.01 -8.48
CA TYR A 22 23.23 -4.75 -8.91
C TYR A 22 22.15 -4.97 -9.99
N SER A 23 22.44 -5.83 -10.98
CA SER A 23 21.47 -6.18 -12.02
C SER A 23 20.25 -6.89 -11.44
N ALA A 24 20.45 -7.78 -10.45
CA ALA A 24 19.35 -8.43 -9.75
C ALA A 24 18.53 -7.43 -8.92
N GLU A 25 19.17 -6.48 -8.22
CA GLU A 25 18.48 -5.43 -7.47
C GLU A 25 17.60 -4.56 -8.37
N LEU A 26 18.08 -4.14 -9.54
CA LEU A 26 17.27 -3.40 -10.51
C LEU A 26 15.98 -4.15 -10.89
N ASN A 27 16.08 -5.46 -11.11
CA ASN A 27 14.91 -6.29 -11.38
C ASN A 27 13.96 -6.36 -10.18
N MET A 28 14.48 -6.42 -8.95
CA MET A 28 13.68 -6.43 -7.73
C MET A 28 12.93 -5.10 -7.53
N VAL A 29 13.56 -3.96 -7.81
CA VAL A 29 12.91 -2.64 -7.78
C VAL A 29 11.71 -2.63 -8.72
N VAL A 30 11.90 -3.02 -9.97
CA VAL A 30 10.82 -3.06 -10.97
C VAL A 30 9.68 -3.99 -10.54
N ALA A 31 10.01 -5.15 -9.96
CA ALA A 31 9.02 -6.10 -9.47
C ALA A 31 8.19 -5.51 -8.30
N VAL A 32 8.85 -4.90 -7.32
CA VAL A 32 8.19 -4.27 -6.16
C VAL A 32 7.34 -3.07 -6.59
N ASP A 33 7.88 -2.19 -7.44
CA ASP A 33 7.16 -1.01 -7.93
C ASP A 33 5.90 -1.43 -8.69
N SER A 34 5.98 -2.47 -9.51
CA SER A 34 4.83 -3.00 -10.21
C SER A 34 3.74 -3.48 -9.25
N ILE A 35 4.12 -4.21 -8.19
CA ILE A 35 3.16 -4.64 -7.14
C ILE A 35 2.53 -3.42 -6.48
N TYR A 36 3.33 -2.43 -6.09
CA TYR A 36 2.85 -1.21 -5.45
C TYR A 36 1.86 -0.45 -6.34
N GLN A 37 2.15 -0.33 -7.65
CA GLN A 37 1.24 0.31 -8.60
C GLN A 37 -0.12 -0.39 -8.63
N TYR A 38 -0.17 -1.72 -8.74
CA TYR A 38 -1.43 -2.45 -8.69
C TYR A 38 -2.14 -2.29 -7.35
N MET A 39 -1.41 -2.36 -6.24
CA MET A 39 -1.96 -2.11 -4.91
C MET A 39 -2.58 -0.71 -4.81
N SER A 40 -1.95 0.31 -5.40
CA SER A 40 -2.45 1.69 -5.36
C SER A 40 -3.77 1.84 -6.12
N LEU A 41 -3.92 1.16 -7.26
CA LEU A 41 -5.13 1.17 -8.09
C LEU A 41 -6.33 0.50 -7.41
N MET A 42 -6.12 -0.46 -6.52
CA MET A 42 -7.22 -1.14 -5.82
C MET A 42 -8.10 -0.14 -5.08
N ASN A 43 -9.42 -0.28 -5.19
CA ASN A 43 -10.43 0.59 -4.59
C ASN A 43 -10.36 2.08 -4.99
N SER A 44 -9.59 2.44 -6.03
CA SER A 44 -9.47 3.84 -6.48
C SER A 44 -10.64 4.30 -7.35
N SER A 45 -11.36 3.36 -7.97
CA SER A 45 -12.50 3.66 -8.83
C SER A 45 -13.47 2.48 -8.89
N PRO A 46 -14.79 2.71 -8.95
CA PRO A 46 -15.78 1.65 -9.10
C PRO A 46 -15.72 0.91 -10.45
N LYS A 47 -14.96 1.43 -11.42
CA LYS A 47 -14.74 0.78 -12.73
C LYS A 47 -13.61 -0.26 -12.69
N ILE A 48 -12.85 -0.31 -11.60
CA ILE A 48 -11.71 -1.22 -11.46
C ILE A 48 -12.20 -2.55 -10.92
N ASN A 49 -11.70 -3.64 -11.50
CA ASN A 49 -11.95 -4.98 -11.00
C ASN A 49 -10.94 -5.33 -9.90
N ASP A 50 -11.32 -5.07 -8.65
CA ASP A 50 -10.47 -5.31 -7.49
C ASP A 50 -10.15 -6.80 -7.26
N LEU A 51 -11.06 -7.72 -7.64
CA LEU A 51 -10.80 -9.16 -7.57
C LEU A 51 -9.67 -9.57 -8.52
N LEU A 52 -9.69 -9.04 -9.74
CA LEU A 52 -8.63 -9.25 -10.71
C LEU A 52 -7.30 -8.64 -10.22
N LEU A 53 -7.33 -7.41 -9.71
CA LEU A 53 -6.13 -6.76 -9.17
C LEU A 53 -5.54 -7.55 -7.99
N GLN A 54 -6.38 -8.08 -7.10
CA GLN A 54 -5.93 -8.91 -5.98
C GLN A 54 -5.22 -10.18 -6.46
N SER A 55 -5.73 -10.81 -7.52
CA SER A 55 -5.07 -11.96 -8.16
C SER A 55 -3.72 -11.58 -8.76
N VAL A 56 -3.66 -10.44 -9.48
CA VAL A 56 -2.41 -9.93 -10.08
C VAL A 56 -1.36 -9.63 -9.01
N VAL A 57 -1.74 -8.93 -7.93
CA VAL A 57 -0.86 -8.64 -6.79
C VAL A 57 -0.36 -9.91 -6.13
N SER A 58 -1.24 -10.89 -5.92
CA SER A 58 -0.88 -12.18 -5.29
C SER A 58 0.11 -12.97 -6.14
N ASN A 59 -0.13 -13.07 -7.46
CA ASN A 59 0.77 -13.76 -8.38
C ASN A 59 2.14 -13.09 -8.45
N ARG A 60 2.18 -11.76 -8.55
CA ARG A 60 3.45 -11.01 -8.58
C ARG A 60 4.21 -11.09 -7.27
N LYS A 61 3.51 -11.03 -6.13
CA LYS A 61 4.10 -11.28 -4.82
C LYS A 61 4.75 -12.66 -4.77
N MET A 62 4.05 -13.70 -5.21
CA MET A 62 4.59 -15.07 -5.21
C MET A 62 5.85 -15.17 -6.10
N GLN A 63 5.83 -14.57 -7.29
CA GLN A 63 6.99 -14.50 -8.17
C GLN A 63 8.18 -13.78 -7.51
N LEU A 64 7.94 -12.62 -6.91
CA LEU A 64 8.97 -11.86 -6.20
C LEU A 64 9.57 -12.67 -5.04
N GLN A 65 8.73 -13.34 -4.25
CA GLN A 65 9.21 -14.19 -3.15
C GLN A 65 10.07 -15.36 -3.67
N ASN A 66 9.66 -16.00 -4.76
CA ASN A 66 10.45 -17.07 -5.37
C ASN A 66 11.81 -16.57 -5.88
N GLN A 67 11.87 -15.38 -6.47
CA GLN A 67 13.11 -14.78 -6.93
C GLN A 67 14.04 -14.43 -5.76
N ILE A 68 13.51 -13.82 -4.70
CA ILE A 68 14.30 -13.46 -3.51
C ILE A 68 14.84 -14.71 -2.81
N ASN A 69 14.05 -15.77 -2.71
CA ASN A 69 14.47 -17.03 -2.07
C ASN A 69 15.61 -17.76 -2.81
N ALA A 70 15.85 -17.43 -4.08
CA ALA A 70 16.95 -17.96 -4.87
C ALA A 70 18.26 -17.16 -4.73
N LEU A 71 18.22 -15.99 -4.06
CA LEU A 71 19.34 -15.06 -3.90
C LEU A 71 19.87 -15.07 -2.46
N ASP A 72 21.07 -14.53 -2.25
CA ASP A 72 21.65 -14.38 -0.91
C ASP A 72 20.84 -13.37 -0.09
N GLU A 73 20.34 -13.80 1.06
CA GLU A 73 19.45 -12.98 1.91
C GLU A 73 20.09 -11.67 2.35
N LYS A 74 21.42 -11.63 2.53
CA LYS A 74 22.11 -10.43 3.03
C LYS A 74 21.98 -9.25 2.06
N ASP A 75 21.97 -9.53 0.75
CA ASP A 75 21.96 -8.52 -0.31
C ASP A 75 20.51 -8.07 -0.62
N PHE A 76 19.52 -8.93 -0.36
CA PHE A 76 18.11 -8.68 -0.72
C PHE A 76 17.16 -8.56 0.48
N LEU A 77 17.70 -8.31 1.68
CA LEU A 77 16.93 -8.26 2.93
C LEU A 77 15.75 -7.27 2.88
N LEU A 78 15.95 -6.10 2.26
CA LEU A 78 14.90 -5.09 2.10
C LEU A 78 13.72 -5.64 1.29
N TYR A 79 14.01 -6.23 0.12
CA TYR A 79 12.98 -6.81 -0.74
C TYR A 79 12.26 -7.97 -0.06
N LYS A 80 12.99 -8.80 0.71
CA LYS A 80 12.40 -9.87 1.53
C LYS A 80 11.40 -9.32 2.55
N LYS A 81 11.78 -8.25 3.25
CA LYS A 81 10.90 -7.54 4.21
C LYS A 81 9.68 -6.94 3.51
N LEU A 82 9.86 -6.28 2.37
CA LEU A 82 8.76 -5.70 1.61
C LEU A 82 7.79 -6.78 1.12
N ALA A 83 8.29 -7.83 0.48
CA ALA A 83 7.49 -8.93 -0.03
C ALA A 83 6.70 -9.64 1.09
N GLY A 84 7.32 -9.83 2.26
CA GLY A 84 6.66 -10.40 3.43
C GLY A 84 5.52 -9.54 3.98
N ASN A 85 5.64 -8.21 3.89
CA ASN A 85 4.67 -7.27 4.45
C ASN A 85 3.55 -6.82 3.49
N ILE A 86 3.56 -7.23 2.21
CA ILE A 86 2.51 -6.86 1.24
C ILE A 86 1.09 -7.12 1.77
N ASN A 87 0.85 -8.27 2.40
CA ASN A 87 -0.49 -8.58 2.93
C ASN A 87 -0.88 -7.67 4.10
N VAL A 88 0.09 -7.30 4.93
CA VAL A 88 -0.13 -6.35 6.05
C VAL A 88 -0.48 -4.98 5.48
N PHE A 89 0.25 -4.51 4.47
CA PHE A 89 -0.02 -3.23 3.81
C PHE A 89 -1.41 -3.20 3.16
N LEU A 90 -1.81 -4.28 2.48
CA LEU A 90 -3.17 -4.41 1.93
C LEU A 90 -4.24 -4.40 3.03
N GLY A 91 -4.02 -5.12 4.12
CA GLY A 91 -4.95 -5.15 5.26
C GLY A 91 -5.10 -3.77 5.91
N VAL A 92 -3.99 -3.06 6.14
CA VAL A 92 -4.02 -1.70 6.67
C VAL A 92 -4.73 -0.74 5.71
N LYS A 93 -4.45 -0.82 4.40
CA LYS A 93 -5.12 -0.01 3.38
C LYS A 93 -6.64 -0.22 3.41
N ASP A 94 -7.09 -1.47 3.51
CA ASP A 94 -8.52 -1.77 3.55
C ASP A 94 -9.18 -1.29 4.84
N SER A 95 -8.52 -1.46 5.98
CA SER A 95 -8.99 -0.94 7.27
C SER A 95 -9.16 0.58 7.26
N ILE A 96 -8.20 1.32 6.69
CA ILE A 96 -8.31 2.78 6.53
C ILE A 96 -9.52 3.13 5.67
N ARG A 97 -9.68 2.47 4.51
CA ARG A 97 -10.80 2.69 3.60
C ARG A 97 -12.16 2.44 4.27
N LEU A 98 -12.28 1.38 5.07
CA LEU A 98 -13.51 1.08 5.80
C LEU A 98 -13.81 2.15 6.85
N ALA A 99 -12.80 2.59 7.60
CA ALA A 99 -12.94 3.67 8.58
C ALA A 99 -13.35 5.00 7.93
N GLU A 100 -12.74 5.37 6.79
CA GLU A 100 -13.13 6.56 6.01
C GLU A 100 -14.59 6.51 5.55
N LYS A 101 -15.04 5.33 5.11
CA LYS A 101 -16.44 5.13 4.69
C LYS A 101 -17.41 5.30 5.86
N GLU A 102 -17.10 4.68 6.99
CA GLU A 102 -17.93 4.80 8.20
C GLU A 102 -17.98 6.25 8.69
N GLU A 103 -16.84 6.93 8.72
CA GLU A 103 -16.75 8.35 9.07
C GLU A 103 -17.61 9.22 8.15
N SER A 104 -17.58 8.98 6.83
CA SER A 104 -18.39 9.73 5.87
C SER A 104 -19.88 9.58 6.13
N ILE A 105 -20.36 8.37 6.40
CA ILE A 105 -21.78 8.10 6.69
C ILE A 105 -22.21 8.85 7.95
N VAL A 106 -21.45 8.72 9.04
CA VAL A 106 -21.75 9.39 10.32
C VAL A 106 -21.72 10.91 10.16
N ARG A 107 -20.76 11.44 9.40
CA ARG A 107 -20.65 12.87 9.10
C ARG A 107 -21.88 13.38 8.34
N GLU A 108 -22.33 12.65 7.32
CA GLU A 108 -23.51 13.00 6.52
C GLU A 108 -24.79 13.00 7.37
N ASP A 109 -24.97 11.99 8.21
CA ASP A 109 -26.12 11.89 9.11
C ASP A 109 -26.12 13.00 10.16
N LEU A 110 -24.97 13.32 10.75
CA LEU A 110 -24.84 14.43 11.68
C LEU A 110 -25.21 15.77 11.00
N MET A 111 -24.70 16.00 9.80
CA MET A 111 -25.00 17.22 9.03
C MET A 111 -26.49 17.33 8.71
N ARG A 112 -27.16 16.20 8.41
CA ARG A 112 -28.61 16.14 8.21
C ARG A 112 -29.37 16.49 9.49
N CYS A 113 -29.05 15.84 10.60
CA CYS A 113 -29.65 16.11 11.92
C CYS A 113 -29.50 17.57 12.34
N VAL A 114 -28.31 18.17 12.15
CA VAL A 114 -28.06 19.58 12.47
C VAL A 114 -28.93 20.50 11.60
N LYS A 115 -29.07 20.19 10.31
CA LYS A 115 -29.92 20.97 9.39
C LYS A 115 -31.39 20.88 9.79
N GLU A 116 -31.90 19.68 10.03
CA GLU A 116 -33.28 19.46 10.47
C GLU A 116 -33.58 20.16 11.80
N ASN A 117 -32.68 20.05 12.77
CA ASN A 117 -32.85 20.72 14.07
C ASN A 117 -32.88 22.25 13.92
N ARG A 118 -32.06 22.83 13.03
CA ARG A 118 -32.11 24.27 12.71
C ARG A 118 -33.44 24.66 12.07
N GLU A 119 -33.97 23.85 11.16
CA GLU A 119 -35.27 24.09 10.52
C GLU A 119 -36.43 24.01 11.51
N ILE A 120 -36.47 22.98 12.37
CA ILE A 120 -37.46 22.83 13.45
C ILE A 120 -37.38 24.01 14.41
N SER A 121 -36.17 24.38 14.86
CA SER A 121 -35.96 25.52 15.74
C SER A 121 -36.47 26.83 15.13
N ARG A 122 -36.30 27.05 13.83
CA ARG A 122 -36.85 28.21 13.12
C ARG A 122 -38.38 28.17 13.06
N LYS A 123 -38.98 27.02 12.73
CA LYS A 123 -40.44 26.84 12.70
C LYS A 123 -41.07 27.09 14.08
N LEU A 124 -40.46 26.59 15.14
CA LEU A 124 -40.91 26.82 16.52
C LEU A 124 -40.84 28.30 16.92
N LYS A 125 -39.77 29.00 16.55
CA LYS A 125 -39.64 30.45 16.79
C LYS A 125 -40.69 31.28 16.03
N VAL A 126 -41.03 30.92 14.80
CA VAL A 126 -42.04 31.62 13.98
C VAL A 126 -43.47 31.29 14.46
N GLY A 127 -43.70 30.08 14.96
CA GLY A 127 -45.01 29.64 15.46
C GLY A 127 -45.35 30.06 16.89
N GLY A 128 -44.45 30.74 17.61
CA GLY A 128 -44.71 31.20 18.99
C GLY A 128 -44.80 30.10 20.05
N ILE A 129 -44.40 28.87 19.75
CA ILE A 129 -44.48 27.74 20.70
C ILE A 129 -43.11 27.56 21.36
N THR A 130 -42.97 28.08 22.58
CA THR A 130 -41.84 27.76 23.48
C THR A 130 -42.08 26.42 24.14
N TYR A 131 -41.22 25.43 23.84
CA TYR A 131 -41.20 24.14 24.53
C TYR A 131 -40.18 24.22 25.68
N GLU A 132 -40.65 24.24 26.94
CA GLU A 132 -39.79 24.01 28.09
C GLU A 132 -39.42 22.51 28.14
N ARG A 133 -38.14 22.18 27.95
CA ARG A 133 -37.63 20.84 28.23
C ARG A 133 -37.66 20.61 29.75
N LYS A 134 -38.55 19.74 30.23
CA LYS A 134 -38.38 19.03 31.50
C LYS A 134 -37.30 17.96 31.36
#